data_AF-A0A1E3PSX8-F1
#
_entry.id   AF-A0A1E3PSX8-F1
#
_cell.length_a   1.000
_cell.length_b   1.000
_cell.length_c   1.000
_cell.angle_alpha   90.00
_cell.angle_beta   90.00
_cell.angle_gamma   90.00
#
_symmetry.space_group_name_H-M   'P 1'
#
loop_
_entity.id
_entity.type
_entity.pdbx_description
1 polymer ?
#
loop_
_entity_poly.entity_id
_entity_poly.type
_entity_poly.pdbx_seq_one_letter_code
_entity_poly.pdbx_strand_id
1 'polypeptide(L)'
;MLFGGTENSKSRAKIINSSDVAEGSTSAPALNFYESFLLKNANQIGSIESAINSLSYILPGRFKDVEIASESLCSGLHILSLYHDSILVKTTAKLAQRDRTIRPSLHNKYTGYFTISKKNPSLSKYRIVVGFLTLIQSTQLLWEMIAKKHQGQAPPRRFPQLTRWRIILLLELIKALCRLSLLKSTQGRPLMSPPIPEREIDPAQLSYDLNGQLTLAESDADSQDCKMPRTGHKVPLEPVLDARQYLASRVLGADDVNAPQDLVRVLKGKGVQAAEIIYVLRPLVYAVLLYSSKCSLKKQGQIHRTKWLKWSPWIIGIAMDYLSRRIIQQSYDKPTTLEAEMLAQRWRSMAWWSLRGPAYESVLRPWVAALISRTQHVPGVNFFTAIVDDYLYLLDNYYFAASTL
;
A
#
# COMPACT_ATOMS: atom_id res chain seq x y z
N MET A 1 29.22 67.97 1.92
CA MET A 1 28.96 67.82 3.36
C MET A 1 27.60 67.15 3.51
N LEU A 2 27.34 66.12 4.30
CA LEU A 2 28.08 65.27 5.23
C LEU A 2 27.11 64.11 5.54
N PHE A 3 27.61 62.87 5.49
CA PHE A 3 27.13 61.62 6.16
C PHE A 3 25.65 61.19 6.05
N GLY A 4 25.31 59.96 5.66
CA GLY A 4 25.92 58.68 6.04
C GLY A 4 25.17 58.10 7.24
N GLY A 5 24.24 57.17 7.00
CA GLY A 5 23.42 56.56 8.06
C GLY A 5 22.87 55.20 7.62
N THR A 6 23.73 54.18 7.69
CA THR A 6 23.41 52.76 7.53
C THR A 6 22.71 52.25 8.78
N GLU A 7 21.41 51.93 8.72
CA GLU A 7 20.75 51.15 9.77
C GLU A 7 20.94 49.64 9.51
N ASN A 8 21.71 49.06 10.40
CA ASN A 8 22.14 47.67 10.42
C ASN A 8 21.03 46.81 11.03
N SER A 9 20.18 46.18 10.21
CA SER A 9 19.22 45.19 10.68
C SER A 9 19.96 43.93 11.12
N LYS A 10 20.28 43.84 12.42
CA LYS A 10 20.77 42.61 13.05
C LYS A 10 19.69 41.54 12.98
N SER A 11 19.67 40.77 11.89
CA SER A 11 19.04 39.45 11.82
C SER A 11 19.71 38.57 12.86
N ARG A 12 19.07 38.47 14.03
CA ARG A 12 19.46 37.60 15.12
C ARG A 12 19.21 36.16 14.65
N ALA A 13 20.19 35.57 13.99
CA ALA A 13 20.22 34.15 13.69
C ALA A 13 20.06 33.41 15.02
N LYS A 14 18.88 32.84 15.22
CA LYS A 14 18.61 31.94 16.33
C LYS A 14 19.40 30.67 16.03
N ILE A 15 20.60 30.57 16.58
CA ILE A 15 21.38 29.34 16.61
C ILE A 15 20.60 28.39 17.51
N ILE A 16 19.80 27.54 16.88
CA ILE A 16 19.05 26.47 17.53
C ILE A 16 20.06 25.35 17.75
N ASN A 17 20.48 25.18 19.00
CA ASN A 17 21.39 24.11 19.42
C ASN A 17 20.78 22.73 19.10
N SER A 18 21.64 21.73 18.88
CA SER A 18 21.28 20.35 18.56
C SER A 18 20.40 19.65 19.59
N SER A 19 20.15 20.27 20.74
CA SER A 19 19.22 19.82 21.77
C SER A 19 17.74 20.03 21.41
N ASP A 20 17.40 21.01 20.57
CA ASP A 20 15.99 21.34 20.27
C ASP A 20 15.37 20.40 19.23
N VAL A 21 16.18 19.57 18.56
CA VAL A 21 15.67 18.51 17.65
C VAL A 21 14.99 17.38 18.44
N ALA A 22 15.23 17.30 19.75
CA ALA A 22 14.66 16.29 20.64
C ALA A 22 13.29 16.68 21.25
N GLU A 23 12.86 17.95 21.20
CA GLU A 23 11.66 18.41 21.93
C GLU A 23 10.31 18.06 21.27
N GLY A 24 10.29 17.28 20.19
CA GLY A 24 9.06 16.89 19.51
C GLY A 24 8.43 15.55 19.91
N SER A 25 9.13 14.72 20.70
CA SER A 25 8.70 13.36 20.99
C SER A 25 9.09 12.92 22.39
N THR A 26 8.10 12.81 23.27
CA THR A 26 8.13 12.09 24.55
C THR A 26 8.25 10.57 24.29
N SER A 27 9.25 10.14 23.53
CA SER A 27 9.57 8.74 23.28
C SER A 27 10.69 8.30 24.23
N ALA A 28 10.58 7.07 24.72
CA ALA A 28 11.59 6.47 25.58
C ALA A 28 12.99 6.59 24.94
N PRO A 29 14.06 6.81 25.73
CA PRO A 29 15.41 7.05 25.20
C PRO A 29 15.89 5.95 24.25
N ALA A 30 15.46 4.70 24.47
CA ALA A 30 15.75 3.57 23.59
C ALA A 30 15.14 3.70 22.18
N LEU A 31 13.95 4.28 22.04
CA LEU A 31 13.30 4.48 20.73
C LEU A 31 14.02 5.55 19.92
N ASN A 32 14.47 6.62 20.57
CA ASN A 32 15.24 7.68 19.90
C ASN A 32 16.61 7.17 19.45
N PHE A 33 17.25 6.32 20.24
CA PHE A 33 18.47 5.64 19.84
C PHE A 33 18.24 4.75 18.61
N TYR A 34 17.18 3.94 18.61
CA TYR A 34 16.83 3.10 17.48
C TYR A 34 16.52 3.92 16.21
N GLU A 35 15.75 5.01 16.33
CA GLU A 35 15.44 5.91 15.21
C GLU A 35 16.74 6.48 14.61
N SER A 36 17.67 6.93 15.46
CA SER A 36 18.97 7.43 15.00
C SER A 36 19.85 6.36 14.35
N PHE A 37 19.82 5.12 14.87
CA PHE A 37 20.55 3.99 14.31
C PHE A 37 19.98 3.56 12.96
N LEU A 38 18.65 3.54 12.85
CA LEU A 38 17.95 3.19 11.62
C LEU A 38 18.26 4.19 10.51
N LEU A 39 18.20 5.49 10.80
CA LEU A 39 18.48 6.51 9.79
C LEU A 39 19.95 6.48 9.32
N LYS A 40 20.89 6.16 10.22
CA LYS A 40 22.32 5.98 9.87
C LYS A 40 22.58 4.76 9.00
N ASN A 41 21.84 3.67 9.22
CA ASN A 41 22.03 2.39 8.54
C ASN A 41 20.87 2.04 7.60
N ALA A 42 20.12 3.04 7.11
CA ALA A 42 18.88 2.83 6.37
C ALA A 42 19.08 1.98 5.11
N ASN A 43 20.22 2.18 4.42
CA ASN A 43 20.57 1.40 3.22
C ASN A 43 20.84 -0.08 3.55
N GLN A 44 21.62 -0.35 4.60
CA GLN A 44 21.90 -1.71 5.04
C GLN A 44 20.63 -2.43 5.47
N ILE A 45 19.79 -1.76 6.27
CA ILE A 45 18.52 -2.32 6.75
C ILE A 45 17.59 -2.60 5.56
N GLY A 46 17.48 -1.69 4.59
CA GLY A 46 16.69 -1.91 3.38
C GLY A 46 17.19 -3.09 2.53
N SER A 47 18.51 -3.28 2.43
CA SER A 47 19.09 -4.44 1.72
C SER A 47 18.77 -5.76 2.43
N ILE A 48 18.83 -5.79 3.76
CA ILE A 48 18.49 -6.96 4.58
C ILE A 48 17.00 -7.26 4.43
N GLU A 49 16.15 -6.24 4.52
CA GLU A 49 14.70 -6.37 4.34
C GLU A 49 14.37 -6.97 2.96
N SER A 50 14.99 -6.45 1.90
CA SER A 50 14.83 -6.96 0.54
C SER A 50 15.30 -8.40 0.39
N ALA A 51 16.46 -8.74 0.97
CA ALA A 51 17.00 -10.10 0.95
C ALA A 51 16.06 -11.09 1.66
N ILE A 52 15.55 -10.73 2.85
CA ILE A 52 14.63 -11.59 3.60
C ILE A 52 13.29 -11.70 2.87
N ASN A 53 12.75 -10.61 2.30
CA ASN A 53 11.55 -10.67 1.47
C ASN A 53 11.74 -11.61 0.27
N SER A 54 12.85 -11.50 -0.45
CA SER A 54 13.16 -12.38 -1.59
C SER A 54 13.25 -13.85 -1.18
N LEU A 55 13.87 -14.14 -0.02
CA LEU A 55 13.97 -15.50 0.51
C LEU A 55 12.60 -16.05 0.91
N SER A 56 11.74 -15.20 1.46
CA SER A 56 10.43 -15.60 1.95
C SER A 56 9.45 -15.90 0.82
N TYR A 57 9.62 -15.27 -0.35
CA TYR A 57 8.83 -15.60 -1.55
C TYR A 57 9.22 -16.94 -2.17
N ILE A 58 10.43 -17.45 -1.95
CA ILE A 58 10.89 -18.74 -2.53
C ILE A 58 10.41 -19.94 -1.70
N LEU A 59 10.05 -19.72 -0.43
CA LEU A 59 9.70 -20.78 0.51
C LEU A 59 8.24 -21.31 0.54
N PRO A 60 7.19 -20.61 0.07
CA PRO A 60 5.82 -21.11 0.22
C PRO A 60 5.63 -22.42 -0.53
N GLY A 61 4.87 -23.36 0.04
CA GLY A 61 4.44 -24.59 -0.66
C GLY A 61 5.33 -25.83 -0.48
N ARG A 62 6.65 -25.67 -0.33
CA ARG A 62 7.57 -26.84 -0.29
C ARG A 62 7.49 -27.69 0.98
N PHE A 63 7.10 -27.09 2.12
CA PHE A 63 6.90 -27.81 3.38
C PHE A 63 5.64 -27.31 4.09
N LYS A 64 4.66 -28.19 4.31
CA LYS A 64 3.37 -27.87 4.97
C LYS A 64 3.54 -27.31 6.39
N ASP A 65 4.56 -27.76 7.12
CA ASP A 65 4.81 -27.31 8.49
C ASP A 65 5.59 -25.98 8.55
N VAL A 66 6.34 -25.65 7.48
CA VAL A 66 7.10 -24.39 7.37
C VAL A 66 6.23 -23.27 6.79
N GLU A 67 5.08 -23.61 6.18
CA GLU A 67 4.14 -22.66 5.60
C GLU A 67 3.72 -21.57 6.61
N ILE A 68 3.36 -21.97 7.84
CA ILE A 68 2.97 -21.01 8.88
C ILE A 68 4.18 -20.20 9.38
N ALA A 69 5.35 -20.83 9.48
CA ALA A 69 6.56 -20.16 9.95
C ALA A 69 7.04 -19.09 8.94
N SER A 70 7.08 -19.44 7.66
CA SER A 70 7.41 -18.51 6.57
C SER A 70 6.40 -17.37 6.49
N GLU A 71 5.10 -17.66 6.59
CA GLU A 71 4.07 -16.61 6.60
C GLU A 71 4.17 -15.70 7.84
N SER A 72 4.53 -16.25 9.01
CA SER A 72 4.76 -15.45 10.21
C SER A 72 5.96 -14.52 10.09
N LEU A 73 7.01 -14.98 9.41
CA LEU A 73 8.19 -14.18 9.11
C LEU A 73 7.84 -13.08 8.10
N CYS A 74 7.09 -13.39 7.02
CA CYS A 74 6.56 -12.38 6.09
C CYS A 74 5.69 -11.32 6.79
N SER A 75 4.74 -11.75 7.60
CA SER A 75 3.85 -10.86 8.37
C SER A 75 4.66 -9.96 9.31
N GLY A 76 5.65 -10.54 10.01
CA GLY A 76 6.54 -9.81 10.90
C GLY A 76 7.40 -8.78 10.17
N LEU A 77 7.97 -9.15 9.02
CA LEU A 77 8.71 -8.23 8.17
C LEU A 77 7.84 -7.08 7.69
N HIS A 78 6.64 -7.36 7.16
CA HIS A 78 5.74 -6.29 6.74
C HIS A 78 5.38 -5.32 7.87
N ILE A 79 5.21 -5.80 9.10
CA ILE A 79 4.97 -4.93 10.27
C ILE A 79 6.22 -4.09 10.57
N LEU A 80 7.42 -4.68 10.45
CA LEU A 80 8.69 -3.97 10.63
C LEU A 80 8.89 -2.91 9.54
N SER A 81 8.63 -3.24 8.27
CA SER A 81 8.65 -2.33 7.12
C SER A 81 7.72 -1.14 7.36
N LEU A 82 6.47 -1.41 7.76
CA LEU A 82 5.49 -0.35 8.09
C LEU A 82 5.99 0.56 9.22
N TYR A 83 6.72 0.02 10.20
CA TYR A 83 7.32 0.83 11.26
C TYR A 83 8.46 1.71 10.73
N HIS A 84 9.36 1.15 9.92
CA HIS A 84 10.46 1.86 9.27
C HIS A 84 9.93 2.97 8.36
N ASP A 85 8.93 2.69 7.55
CA ASP A 85 8.26 3.66 6.68
C ASP A 85 7.65 4.79 7.51
N SER A 86 7.05 4.49 8.65
CA SER A 86 6.48 5.51 9.54
C SER A 86 7.52 6.47 10.13
N ILE A 87 8.77 6.04 10.24
CA ILE A 87 9.91 6.86 10.67
C ILE A 87 10.40 7.70 9.48
N LEU A 88 10.63 7.06 8.34
CA LEU A 88 11.10 7.72 7.11
C LEU A 88 10.12 8.79 6.64
N VAL A 89 8.82 8.54 6.66
CA VAL A 89 7.83 9.55 6.28
C VAL A 89 7.87 10.79 7.20
N LYS A 90 8.15 10.62 8.49
CA LYS A 90 8.29 11.76 9.41
C LYS A 90 9.56 12.55 9.17
N THR A 91 10.67 11.86 8.89
CA THR A 91 11.96 12.51 8.65
C THR A 91 11.93 13.26 7.33
N THR A 92 11.39 12.66 6.28
CA THR A 92 11.21 13.30 4.97
C THR A 92 10.26 14.50 5.03
N ALA A 93 9.19 14.44 5.82
CA ALA A 93 8.33 15.61 6.05
C ALA A 93 9.08 16.77 6.76
N LYS A 94 10.00 16.48 7.69
CA LYS A 94 10.88 17.49 8.32
C LYS A 94 11.91 18.03 7.33
N LEU A 95 12.46 17.17 6.47
CA LEU A 95 13.39 17.57 5.41
C LEU A 95 12.73 18.49 4.40
N ALA A 96 11.53 18.16 3.91
CA ALA A 96 10.78 18.97 2.96
C ALA A 96 10.39 20.36 3.50
N GLN A 97 10.30 20.52 4.84
CA GLN A 97 10.13 21.84 5.45
C GLN A 97 11.40 22.69 5.41
N ARG A 98 12.55 22.04 5.47
CA ARG A 98 13.87 22.68 5.46
C ARG A 98 14.34 22.97 4.05
N ASP A 99 14.17 22.02 3.15
CA ASP A 99 14.57 22.09 1.76
C ASP A 99 13.34 22.00 0.84
N ARG A 100 13.10 23.09 0.12
CA ARG A 100 11.94 23.23 -0.79
C ARG A 100 12.14 22.51 -2.13
N THR A 101 13.33 22.00 -2.41
CA THR A 101 13.59 21.22 -3.62
C THR A 101 13.00 19.81 -3.51
N ILE A 102 12.89 19.29 -2.29
CA ILE A 102 12.31 17.97 -1.99
C ILE A 102 10.79 18.08 -2.02
N ARG A 103 10.17 17.42 -3.00
CA ARG A 103 8.72 17.41 -3.17
C ARG A 103 8.17 16.02 -2.88
N PRO A 104 7.26 15.85 -1.90
CA PRO A 104 6.53 14.60 -1.75
C PRO A 104 5.57 14.43 -2.92
N SER A 105 5.26 13.18 -3.31
CA SER A 105 4.23 12.96 -4.34
C SER A 105 2.87 13.49 -3.89
N LEU A 106 1.97 13.65 -4.86
CA LEU A 106 0.58 14.03 -4.60
C LEU A 106 -0.12 13.06 -3.64
N HIS A 107 0.18 11.76 -3.75
CA HIS A 107 -0.35 10.72 -2.86
C HIS A 107 0.13 10.94 -1.43
N ASN A 108 1.43 11.09 -1.22
CA ASN A 108 2.01 11.30 0.11
C ASN A 108 1.65 12.65 0.72
N LYS A 109 1.52 13.69 -0.11
CA LYS A 109 1.01 14.99 0.33
C LYS A 109 -0.42 14.87 0.87
N TYR A 110 -1.27 14.10 0.20
CA TYR A 110 -2.64 13.84 0.64
C TYR A 110 -2.69 12.97 1.90
N THR A 111 -2.10 11.77 1.86
CA THR A 111 -2.17 10.79 2.97
C THR A 111 -1.35 11.25 4.18
N GLY A 112 -0.23 11.94 3.96
CA GLY A 112 0.61 12.57 4.97
C GLY A 112 -0.15 13.63 5.77
N TYR A 113 -1.03 14.42 5.13
CA TYR A 113 -1.87 15.38 5.84
C TYR A 113 -2.76 14.71 6.90
N PHE A 114 -3.36 13.56 6.60
CA PHE A 114 -4.24 12.86 7.54
C PHE A 114 -3.50 12.05 8.60
N THR A 115 -2.27 11.62 8.32
CA THR A 115 -1.50 10.74 9.22
C THR A 115 -0.50 11.49 10.11
N ILE A 116 0.14 12.55 9.60
CA ILE A 116 1.22 13.28 10.27
C ILE A 116 0.69 14.51 11.03
N SER A 117 -0.35 15.17 10.53
CA SER A 117 -0.86 16.42 11.11
C SER A 117 -1.54 16.18 12.46
N LYS A 118 -1.01 16.82 13.52
CA LYS A 118 -1.53 16.71 14.90
C LYS A 118 -2.66 17.71 15.23
N LYS A 119 -3.10 18.54 14.29
CA LYS A 119 -3.98 19.69 14.58
C LYS A 119 -5.40 19.31 15.03
N ASN A 120 -5.93 18.16 14.60
CA ASN A 120 -7.34 17.80 14.83
C ASN A 120 -7.50 16.42 15.52
N PRO A 121 -8.37 16.28 16.53
CA PRO A 121 -8.58 15.01 17.24
C PRO A 121 -9.17 13.90 16.36
N SER A 122 -9.92 14.25 15.30
CA SER A 122 -10.42 13.27 14.30
C SER A 122 -9.28 12.61 13.52
N LEU A 123 -8.15 13.30 13.34
CA LEU A 123 -6.98 12.77 12.64
C LEU A 123 -6.22 11.75 13.49
N SER A 124 -6.19 11.93 14.81
CA SER A 124 -5.66 10.91 15.73
C SER A 124 -6.41 9.58 15.60
N LYS A 125 -7.74 9.63 15.47
CA LYS A 125 -8.56 8.44 15.19
C LYS A 125 -8.24 7.84 13.83
N TYR A 126 -8.09 8.68 12.79
CA TYR A 126 -7.70 8.23 11.45
C TYR A 126 -6.39 7.43 11.49
N ARG A 127 -5.33 7.98 12.11
CA ARG A 127 -4.02 7.33 12.23
C ARG A 127 -4.11 5.94 12.89
N ILE A 128 -4.85 5.83 13.99
CA ILE A 128 -5.02 4.54 14.70
C ILE A 128 -5.77 3.54 13.81
N VAL A 129 -6.87 3.96 13.19
CA VAL A 129 -7.69 3.09 12.34
C VAL A 129 -6.92 2.63 11.11
N VAL A 130 -6.16 3.51 10.47
CA VAL A 130 -5.33 3.17 9.31
C VAL A 130 -4.22 2.18 9.70
N GLY A 131 -3.49 2.42 10.79
CA GLY A 131 -2.45 1.51 11.26
C GLY A 131 -3.00 0.13 11.63
N PHE A 132 -4.20 0.08 12.21
CA PHE A 132 -4.88 -1.19 12.49
C PHE A 132 -5.36 -1.89 11.21
N LEU A 133 -5.87 -1.14 10.23
CA LEU A 133 -6.29 -1.70 8.94
C LEU A 133 -5.11 -2.35 8.19
N THR A 134 -3.94 -1.71 8.18
CA THR A 134 -2.76 -2.26 7.51
C THR A 134 -2.15 -3.43 8.27
N LEU A 135 -2.18 -3.41 9.61
CA LEU A 135 -1.83 -4.57 10.44
C LEU A 135 -2.71 -5.79 10.13
N ILE A 136 -4.02 -5.58 9.96
CA ILE A 136 -4.92 -6.68 9.57
C ILE A 136 -4.58 -7.15 8.16
N GLN A 137 -4.30 -6.23 7.24
CA GLN A 137 -3.96 -6.59 5.87
C GLN A 137 -2.67 -7.42 5.78
N SER A 138 -1.66 -7.13 6.60
CA SER A 138 -0.42 -7.91 6.63
C SER A 138 -0.56 -9.26 7.34
N THR A 139 -1.55 -9.44 8.23
CA THR A 139 -1.69 -10.66 9.06
C THR A 139 -2.85 -11.59 8.65
N GLN A 140 -3.72 -11.18 7.72
CA GLN A 140 -4.94 -11.93 7.39
C GLN A 140 -4.69 -13.34 6.83
N LEU A 141 -3.63 -13.54 6.04
CA LEU A 141 -3.29 -14.85 5.49
C LEU A 141 -2.77 -15.78 6.60
N LEU A 142 -1.90 -15.28 7.48
CA LEU A 142 -1.47 -15.97 8.70
C LEU A 142 -2.65 -16.44 9.56
N TRP A 143 -3.62 -15.56 9.83
CA TRP A 143 -4.82 -15.92 10.60
C TRP A 143 -5.65 -17.01 9.92
N GLU A 144 -5.71 -17.03 8.59
CA GLU A 144 -6.38 -18.08 7.83
C GLU A 144 -5.63 -19.42 7.89
N MET A 145 -4.29 -19.39 7.79
CA MET A 145 -3.45 -20.58 7.92
C MET A 145 -3.54 -21.20 9.32
N ILE A 146 -3.50 -20.37 10.36
CA ILE A 146 -3.70 -20.79 11.76
C ILE A 146 -5.10 -21.40 11.93
N ALA A 147 -6.14 -20.78 11.37
CA ALA A 147 -7.50 -21.32 11.40
C ALA A 147 -7.61 -22.70 10.73
N LYS A 148 -6.93 -22.89 9.60
CA LYS A 148 -6.89 -24.17 8.88
C LYS A 148 -6.15 -25.25 9.67
N LYS A 149 -5.04 -24.91 10.34
CA LYS A 149 -4.32 -25.85 11.22
C LYS A 149 -5.16 -26.29 12.40
N HIS A 150 -5.80 -25.35 13.10
CA HIS A 150 -6.67 -25.68 14.23
C HIS A 150 -7.90 -26.50 13.81
N GLN A 151 -8.37 -26.36 12.56
CA GLN A 151 -9.43 -27.21 12.02
C GLN A 151 -9.01 -28.68 11.92
N GLY A 152 -7.74 -28.98 11.63
CA GLY A 152 -7.23 -30.36 11.55
C GLY A 152 -7.04 -31.05 12.90
N GLN A 153 -6.85 -30.28 13.98
CA GLN A 153 -6.58 -30.79 15.33
C GLN A 153 -7.82 -30.82 16.24
N ALA A 154 -8.87 -30.07 15.91
CA ALA A 154 -10.08 -30.04 16.70
C ALA A 154 -10.82 -31.40 16.63
N PRO A 155 -11.44 -31.86 17.75
CA PRO A 155 -12.30 -33.05 17.71
C PRO A 155 -13.40 -32.84 16.66
N PRO A 156 -13.91 -33.91 16.03
CA PRO A 156 -14.88 -33.84 14.93
C PRO A 156 -16.19 -33.18 15.40
N ARG A 157 -16.20 -31.84 15.45
CA ARG A 157 -17.40 -31.05 15.69
C ARG A 157 -18.26 -31.13 14.45
N ARG A 158 -19.57 -31.01 14.62
CA ARG A 158 -20.59 -31.08 13.55
C ARG A 158 -20.34 -30.13 12.34
N PHE A 159 -19.45 -29.14 12.48
CA PHE A 159 -19.15 -28.11 11.48
C PHE A 159 -17.68 -27.61 11.44
N PRO A 160 -16.70 -28.43 11.02
CA PRO A 160 -15.28 -28.04 11.05
C PRO A 160 -14.96 -26.89 10.08
N GLN A 161 -15.58 -26.88 8.90
CA GLN A 161 -15.35 -25.84 7.88
C GLN A 161 -15.92 -24.46 8.24
N LEU A 162 -16.88 -24.36 9.16
CA LEU A 162 -17.50 -23.07 9.47
C LEU A 162 -16.57 -22.17 10.28
N THR A 163 -15.64 -22.72 11.06
CA THR A 163 -14.73 -21.93 11.90
C THR A 163 -13.77 -21.10 11.06
N ARG A 164 -13.17 -21.68 10.00
CA ARG A 164 -12.33 -20.95 9.05
C ARG A 164 -13.11 -19.79 8.39
N TRP A 165 -14.31 -20.07 7.88
CA TRP A 165 -15.13 -19.05 7.22
C TRP A 165 -15.66 -17.98 8.19
N ARG A 166 -15.87 -18.31 9.46
CA ARG A 166 -16.18 -17.32 10.51
C ARG A 166 -15.02 -16.35 10.73
N ILE A 167 -13.78 -16.84 10.74
CA ILE A 167 -12.59 -15.98 10.89
C ILE A 167 -12.43 -15.08 9.66
N ILE A 168 -12.58 -15.63 8.44
CA ILE A 168 -12.56 -14.82 7.21
C ILE A 168 -13.62 -13.72 7.24
N LEU A 169 -14.85 -14.07 7.60
CA LEU A 169 -15.96 -13.10 7.70
C LEU A 169 -15.69 -12.04 8.77
N LEU A 170 -15.16 -12.45 9.93
CA LEU A 170 -14.80 -11.54 11.02
C LEU A 170 -13.70 -10.57 10.59
N LEU A 171 -12.65 -11.04 9.90
CA LEU A 171 -11.57 -10.19 9.38
C LEU A 171 -12.09 -9.22 8.31
N GLU A 172 -12.91 -9.68 7.37
CA GLU A 172 -13.53 -8.80 6.37
C GLU A 172 -14.51 -7.80 6.99
N LEU A 173 -15.24 -8.20 8.04
CA LEU A 173 -16.11 -7.30 8.81
C LEU A 173 -15.30 -6.22 9.52
N ILE A 174 -14.23 -6.59 10.21
CA ILE A 174 -13.37 -5.62 10.89
C ILE A 174 -12.76 -4.65 9.86
N LYS A 175 -12.23 -5.16 8.72
CA LYS A 175 -11.71 -4.30 7.65
C LYS A 175 -12.77 -3.36 7.08
N ALA A 176 -13.99 -3.85 6.84
CA ALA A 176 -15.09 -3.02 6.35
C ALA A 176 -15.45 -1.93 7.36
N LEU A 177 -15.54 -2.26 8.65
CA LEU A 177 -15.80 -1.29 9.73
C LEU A 177 -14.68 -0.25 9.85
N CYS A 178 -13.41 -0.66 9.73
CA CYS A 178 -12.27 0.26 9.68
C CYS A 178 -12.40 1.21 8.50
N ARG A 179 -12.61 0.70 7.27
CA ARG A 179 -12.75 1.53 6.07
C ARG A 179 -13.96 2.48 6.15
N LEU A 180 -15.10 2.03 6.68
CA LEU A 180 -16.25 2.91 6.92
C LEU A 180 -15.95 3.98 7.97
N SER A 181 -15.18 3.65 9.01
CA SER A 181 -14.72 4.62 10.01
C SER A 181 -13.76 5.65 9.40
N LEU A 182 -12.89 5.23 8.48
CA LEU A 182 -12.03 6.13 7.71
C LEU A 182 -12.87 7.08 6.84
N LEU A 183 -13.85 6.56 6.10
CA LEU A 183 -14.73 7.37 5.24
C LEU A 183 -15.50 8.44 6.04
N LYS A 184 -15.94 8.10 7.26
CA LYS A 184 -16.56 9.07 8.18
C LYS A 184 -15.57 10.14 8.65
N SER A 185 -14.34 9.75 9.00
CA SER A 185 -13.31 10.69 9.46
C SER A 185 -12.82 11.63 8.34
N THR A 186 -12.82 11.19 7.09
CA THR A 186 -12.44 11.99 5.91
C THR A 186 -13.60 12.81 5.33
N GLN A 187 -14.74 12.91 6.03
CA GLN A 187 -15.92 13.69 5.61
C GLN A 187 -16.53 13.25 4.27
N GLY A 188 -16.44 11.95 3.92
CA GLY A 188 -16.99 11.44 2.67
C GLY A 188 -16.10 11.68 1.45
N ARG A 189 -14.79 11.82 1.65
CA ARG A 189 -13.79 11.74 0.57
C ARG A 189 -13.52 10.27 0.24
N PRO A 190 -13.34 9.93 -1.04
CA PRO A 190 -13.13 8.56 -1.43
C PRO A 190 -11.79 8.05 -0.87
N LEU A 191 -11.73 6.77 -0.50
CA LEU A 191 -10.56 6.19 0.16
C LEU A 191 -9.44 5.91 -0.84
N MET A 192 -8.24 6.44 -0.57
CA MET A 192 -7.05 6.14 -1.35
C MET A 192 -6.51 4.75 -0.98
N SER A 193 -5.96 4.04 -1.98
CA SER A 193 -5.32 2.74 -1.80
C SER A 193 -3.85 2.88 -2.20
N PRO A 194 -2.88 2.67 -1.30
CA PRO A 194 -3.02 2.48 0.15
C PRO A 194 -3.48 3.75 0.89
N PRO A 195 -4.03 3.62 2.11
CA PRO A 195 -4.44 4.76 2.96
C PRO A 195 -3.28 5.35 3.79
N ILE A 196 -2.07 4.79 3.66
CA ILE A 196 -0.83 5.20 4.35
C ILE A 196 0.10 5.85 3.34
N PRO A 197 0.87 6.89 3.74
CA PRO A 197 1.95 7.42 2.93
C PRO A 197 2.99 6.35 2.58
N GLU A 198 3.29 6.22 1.29
CA GLU A 198 4.26 5.29 0.74
C GLU A 198 5.70 5.79 0.94
N ARG A 199 6.66 4.87 0.93
CA ARG A 199 8.08 5.20 0.97
C ARG A 199 8.54 5.64 -0.42
N GLU A 200 8.71 6.94 -0.61
CA GLU A 200 9.14 7.50 -1.91
C GLU A 200 10.64 7.75 -2.02
N ILE A 201 11.32 7.86 -0.89
CA ILE A 201 12.74 8.18 -0.85
C ILE A 201 13.53 6.91 -0.60
N ASP A 202 14.45 6.63 -1.52
CA ASP A 202 15.38 5.54 -1.37
C ASP A 202 16.29 5.82 -0.18
N PRO A 203 16.49 4.83 0.71
CA PRO A 203 17.34 5.01 1.89
C PRO A 203 18.78 5.35 1.52
N ALA A 204 19.21 4.97 0.31
CA ALA A 204 20.53 5.27 -0.23
C ALA A 204 20.71 6.77 -0.58
N GLN A 205 19.62 7.51 -0.80
CA GLN A 205 19.65 8.95 -1.03
C GLN A 205 19.72 9.75 0.26
N LEU A 206 19.59 9.15 1.45
CA LEU A 206 19.73 9.88 2.71
C LEU A 206 21.20 9.92 3.14
N SER A 207 21.81 11.11 3.10
CA SER A 207 23.18 11.36 3.59
C SER A 207 23.17 12.23 4.83
N TYR A 208 24.23 12.11 5.65
CA TYR A 208 24.50 13.07 6.72
C TYR A 208 25.56 14.05 6.23
N ASP A 209 25.22 15.34 6.22
CA ASP A 209 26.18 16.41 6.01
C ASP A 209 27.22 16.46 7.16
N LEU A 210 28.36 17.11 6.93
CA LEU A 210 29.46 17.28 7.88
C LEU A 210 29.00 17.93 9.20
N ASN A 211 27.89 18.68 9.16
CA ASN A 211 27.24 19.29 10.31
C ASN A 211 26.32 18.33 11.09
N GLY A 212 26.30 17.04 10.74
CA GLY A 212 25.43 16.02 11.31
C GLY A 212 23.94 16.16 10.91
N GLN A 213 23.65 16.98 9.90
CA GLN A 213 22.29 17.19 9.40
C GLN A 213 21.97 16.23 8.26
N LEU A 214 20.77 15.66 8.30
CA LEU A 214 20.26 14.79 7.26
C LEU A 214 19.97 15.64 6.01
N THR A 215 20.57 15.28 4.88
CA THR A 215 20.36 15.87 3.55
C THR A 215 20.03 14.75 2.57
N LEU A 216 19.36 15.07 1.46
CA LEU A 216 19.33 14.12 0.36
C LEU A 216 20.65 14.25 -0.39
N ALA A 217 21.36 13.14 -0.54
CA ALA A 217 22.41 13.02 -1.51
C ALA A 217 21.77 13.34 -2.86
N GLU A 218 22.26 14.39 -3.52
CA GLU A 218 22.00 14.53 -4.95
C GLU A 218 22.44 13.21 -5.57
N SER A 219 21.53 12.51 -6.24
CA SER A 219 21.94 11.41 -7.10
C SER A 219 22.93 12.04 -8.06
N ASP A 220 24.20 11.70 -7.92
CA ASP A 220 25.25 11.79 -8.94
C ASP A 220 24.88 10.84 -10.10
N ALA A 221 23.63 10.92 -10.58
CA ALA A 221 23.17 10.31 -11.80
C ALA A 221 23.80 11.14 -12.92
N ASP A 222 25.06 10.83 -13.19
CA ASP A 222 25.71 10.98 -14.48
C ASP A 222 25.51 12.37 -15.10
N SER A 223 25.83 13.42 -14.34
CA SER A 223 26.14 14.73 -14.93
C SER A 223 27.42 14.58 -15.74
N GLN A 224 27.31 14.03 -16.95
CA GLN A 224 28.27 14.30 -18.01
C GLN A 224 28.15 15.80 -18.29
N ASP A 225 28.81 16.60 -17.45
CA ASP A 225 28.93 18.03 -17.60
C ASP A 225 29.68 18.28 -18.92
N CYS A 226 28.95 18.48 -20.03
CA CYS A 226 29.59 18.92 -21.25
C CYS A 226 29.99 20.38 -21.03
N LYS A 227 31.30 20.60 -20.93
CA LYS A 227 31.86 21.94 -20.85
C LYS A 227 31.76 22.57 -22.22
N MET A 228 30.97 23.63 -22.35
CA MET A 228 30.89 24.40 -23.59
C MET A 228 32.29 24.93 -23.96
N PRO A 229 32.80 24.64 -25.17
CA PRO A 229 34.19 24.88 -25.53
C PRO A 229 34.58 26.37 -25.58
N ARG A 230 33.60 27.26 -25.75
CA ARG A 230 33.84 28.71 -25.90
C ARG A 230 33.52 29.54 -24.66
N THR A 231 32.61 29.07 -23.82
CA THR A 231 32.14 29.80 -22.63
C THR A 231 32.59 29.16 -21.32
N GLY A 232 33.09 27.92 -21.36
CA GLY A 232 33.53 27.19 -20.17
C GLY A 232 32.40 26.77 -19.22
N HIS A 233 31.14 27.11 -19.54
CA HIS A 233 29.97 26.72 -18.77
C HIS A 233 29.72 25.22 -18.90
N LYS A 234 29.48 24.58 -17.77
CA LYS A 234 29.07 23.18 -17.68
C LYS A 234 27.57 23.10 -17.89
N VAL A 235 27.14 22.30 -18.87
CA VAL A 235 25.72 21.97 -19.07
C VAL A 235 25.54 20.51 -18.65
N PRO A 236 24.61 20.22 -17.72
CA PRO A 236 24.25 18.84 -17.39
C PRO A 236 23.65 18.16 -18.63
N LEU A 237 24.30 17.13 -19.17
CA LEU A 237 23.66 16.24 -20.15
C LEU A 237 23.01 15.09 -19.41
N GLU A 238 21.75 15.28 -19.01
CA GLU A 238 20.92 14.11 -18.71
C GLU A 238 20.50 13.50 -20.07
N PRO A 239 20.63 12.17 -20.30
CA PRO A 239 20.10 11.52 -21.48
C PRO A 239 18.57 11.49 -21.37
N VAL A 240 17.93 12.58 -21.78
CA VAL A 240 16.48 12.74 -21.68
C VAL A 240 15.82 11.94 -22.82
N LEU A 241 15.55 10.65 -22.56
CA LEU A 241 14.75 9.81 -23.48
C LEU A 241 13.33 10.39 -23.70
N ASP A 242 12.79 11.17 -22.75
CA ASP A 242 11.51 11.86 -22.90
C ASP A 242 11.52 13.25 -22.21
N ALA A 243 11.63 14.31 -23.03
CA ALA A 243 11.67 15.69 -22.56
C ALA A 243 10.42 16.08 -21.77
N ARG A 244 9.27 15.46 -22.07
CA ARG A 244 8.02 15.78 -21.39
C ARG A 244 8.00 15.27 -19.96
N GLN A 245 8.51 14.06 -19.73
CA GLN A 245 8.58 13.47 -18.40
C GLN A 245 9.57 14.22 -17.51
N TYR A 246 10.71 14.62 -18.07
CA TYR A 246 11.70 15.45 -17.36
C TYR A 246 11.14 16.83 -16.99
N LEU A 247 10.47 17.50 -17.93
CA LEU A 247 9.84 18.79 -17.64
C LEU A 247 8.70 18.63 -16.64
N ALA A 248 7.90 17.57 -16.73
CA ALA A 248 6.82 17.31 -15.78
C ALA A 248 7.33 17.05 -14.36
N SER A 249 8.52 16.45 -14.17
CA SER A 249 9.09 16.24 -12.84
C SER A 249 9.67 17.53 -12.22
N ARG A 250 10.14 18.47 -13.06
CA ARG A 250 10.73 19.74 -12.60
C ARG A 250 9.69 20.85 -12.44
N VAL A 251 8.70 20.91 -13.32
CA VAL A 251 7.65 21.94 -13.33
C VAL A 251 6.62 21.68 -12.23
N LEU A 252 6.23 22.74 -11.52
CA LEU A 252 5.13 22.69 -10.56
C LEU A 252 3.81 22.52 -11.30
N GLY A 253 3.13 21.40 -11.10
CA GLY A 253 1.79 21.17 -11.62
C GLY A 253 0.75 22.03 -10.91
N ALA A 254 -0.42 22.20 -11.54
CA ALA A 254 -1.56 22.88 -10.90
C ALA A 254 -1.98 22.16 -9.59
N ASP A 255 -1.85 20.83 -9.56
CA ASP A 255 -2.17 20.01 -8.39
C ASP A 255 -1.13 20.15 -7.26
N ASP A 256 0.11 20.51 -7.57
CA ASP A 256 1.17 20.69 -6.56
C ASP A 256 0.96 21.96 -5.71
N VAL A 257 0.28 22.96 -6.27
CA VAL A 257 -0.03 24.22 -5.57
C VAL A 257 -1.23 24.05 -4.64
N ASN A 258 -2.14 23.12 -4.97
CA ASN A 258 -3.37 22.92 -4.20
C ASN A 258 -3.08 22.44 -2.76
N ALA A 259 -3.91 22.86 -1.81
CA ALA A 259 -3.86 22.36 -0.45
C ALA A 259 -4.10 20.83 -0.45
N PRO A 260 -3.51 20.06 0.48
CA PRO A 260 -3.64 18.60 0.48
C PRO A 260 -5.10 18.15 0.54
N GLN A 261 -5.95 18.87 1.26
CA GLN A 261 -7.38 18.59 1.33
C GLN A 261 -8.14 18.86 0.02
N ASP A 262 -7.60 19.63 -0.92
CA ASP A 262 -8.29 19.98 -2.17
C ASP A 262 -7.84 19.10 -3.34
N LEU A 263 -6.83 18.23 -3.12
CA LEU A 263 -6.34 17.26 -4.11
C LEU A 263 -7.41 16.22 -4.52
N VAL A 264 -8.29 15.88 -3.57
CA VAL A 264 -9.38 14.93 -3.76
C VAL A 264 -10.69 15.63 -3.41
N ARG A 265 -11.69 15.56 -4.28
CA ARG A 265 -12.98 16.22 -4.03
C ARG A 265 -13.80 15.48 -2.97
N VAL A 266 -14.60 16.24 -2.21
CA VAL A 266 -15.62 15.67 -1.33
C VAL A 266 -16.79 15.16 -2.18
N LEU A 267 -17.26 13.94 -1.94
CA LEU A 267 -18.37 13.35 -2.68
C LEU A 267 -19.68 14.05 -2.28
N LYS A 268 -20.11 15.02 -3.10
CA LYS A 268 -21.38 15.74 -2.94
C LYS A 268 -22.50 14.92 -3.59
N GLY A 269 -23.36 14.33 -2.76
CA GLY A 269 -24.55 13.61 -3.22
C GLY A 269 -24.70 12.23 -2.57
N LYS A 270 -25.93 11.91 -2.15
CA LYS A 270 -26.23 10.63 -1.47
C LYS A 270 -25.92 9.41 -2.35
N GLY A 271 -26.15 9.52 -3.67
CA GLY A 271 -25.85 8.46 -4.62
C GLY A 271 -24.35 8.15 -4.75
N VAL A 272 -23.51 9.18 -4.80
CA VAL A 272 -22.05 9.03 -4.91
C VAL A 272 -21.45 8.49 -3.61
N GLN A 273 -21.96 8.95 -2.46
CA GLN A 273 -21.59 8.40 -1.16
C GLN A 273 -22.00 6.92 -1.03
N ALA A 274 -23.19 6.56 -1.53
CA ALA A 274 -23.62 5.16 -1.57
C ALA A 274 -22.71 4.31 -2.47
N ALA A 275 -22.25 4.84 -3.60
CA ALA A 275 -21.30 4.15 -4.48
C ALA A 275 -19.96 3.86 -3.77
N GLU A 276 -19.46 4.79 -2.96
CA GLU A 276 -18.25 4.57 -2.17
C GLU A 276 -18.48 3.53 -1.06
N ILE A 277 -19.64 3.55 -0.41
CA ILE A 277 -20.01 2.53 0.59
C ILE A 277 -20.10 1.14 -0.06
N ILE A 278 -20.69 1.03 -1.26
CA ILE A 278 -20.76 -0.22 -2.02
C ILE A 278 -19.35 -0.74 -2.33
N TYR A 279 -18.45 0.14 -2.78
CA TYR A 279 -17.05 -0.23 -3.05
C TYR A 279 -16.33 -0.73 -1.79
N VAL A 280 -16.55 -0.08 -0.64
CA VAL A 280 -15.98 -0.51 0.65
C VAL A 280 -16.54 -1.85 1.13
N LEU A 281 -17.85 -2.09 0.94
CA LEU A 281 -18.54 -3.31 1.41
C LEU A 281 -18.32 -4.53 0.50
N ARG A 282 -17.85 -4.35 -0.73
CA ARG A 282 -17.65 -5.41 -1.74
C ARG A 282 -16.97 -6.68 -1.18
N PRO A 283 -15.80 -6.61 -0.49
CA PRO A 283 -15.15 -7.81 0.06
C PRO A 283 -15.99 -8.54 1.13
N LEU A 284 -16.74 -7.79 1.95
CA LEU A 284 -17.62 -8.36 2.97
C LEU A 284 -18.82 -9.05 2.35
N VAL A 285 -19.49 -8.40 1.39
CA VAL A 285 -20.65 -8.96 0.70
C VAL A 285 -20.24 -10.27 0.00
N TYR A 286 -19.07 -10.28 -0.64
CA TYR A 286 -18.53 -11.50 -1.25
C TYR A 286 -18.26 -12.62 -0.23
N ALA A 287 -17.61 -12.31 0.90
CA ALA A 287 -17.37 -13.28 1.97
C ALA A 287 -18.67 -13.82 2.57
N VAL A 288 -19.69 -12.97 2.76
CA VAL A 288 -21.03 -13.35 3.24
C VAL A 288 -21.74 -14.25 2.24
N LEU A 289 -21.66 -13.96 0.94
CA LEU A 289 -22.25 -14.79 -0.11
C LEU A 289 -21.56 -16.17 -0.21
N LEU A 290 -20.24 -16.21 -0.06
CA LEU A 290 -19.52 -17.48 0.02
C LEU A 290 -19.89 -18.25 1.29
N TYR A 291 -19.96 -17.60 2.45
CA TYR A 291 -20.38 -18.22 3.70
C TYR A 291 -21.80 -18.78 3.62
N SER A 292 -22.76 -18.00 3.14
CA SER A 292 -24.16 -18.41 3.01
C SER A 292 -24.32 -19.55 2.01
N SER A 293 -23.57 -19.53 0.89
CA SER A 293 -23.56 -20.62 -0.08
C SER A 293 -23.07 -21.93 0.54
N LYS A 294 -22.01 -21.90 1.36
CA LYS A 294 -21.46 -23.09 2.04
C LYS A 294 -22.38 -23.63 3.14
N CYS A 295 -23.07 -22.75 3.86
CA CYS A 295 -24.09 -23.13 4.84
C CYS A 295 -25.34 -23.74 4.17
N SER A 296 -25.76 -23.16 3.03
CA SER A 296 -26.91 -23.62 2.25
C SER A 296 -26.66 -24.97 1.56
N LEU A 297 -25.45 -25.17 1.00
CA LEU A 297 -25.02 -26.42 0.37
C LEU A 297 -25.11 -27.64 1.29
N LYS A 298 -25.01 -27.46 2.61
CA LYS A 298 -25.06 -28.57 3.58
C LYS A 298 -26.49 -28.92 4.03
N LYS A 299 -27.46 -28.01 3.89
CA LYS A 299 -28.88 -28.25 4.25
C LYS A 299 -29.67 -28.91 3.11
N GLN A 300 -29.31 -28.63 1.87
CA GLN A 300 -29.89 -29.26 0.68
C GLN A 300 -28.92 -30.29 0.13
N GLY A 301 -29.00 -31.53 0.62
CA GLY A 301 -28.26 -32.64 0.03
C GLY A 301 -28.59 -32.75 -1.47
N GLN A 302 -27.55 -32.64 -2.31
CA GLN A 302 -27.53 -32.96 -3.74
C GLN A 302 -28.76 -32.59 -4.60
N ILE A 303 -29.38 -31.42 -4.38
CA ILE A 303 -30.31 -30.91 -5.39
C ILE A 303 -29.48 -30.26 -6.50
N HIS A 304 -29.58 -30.82 -7.71
CA HIS A 304 -28.90 -30.39 -8.93
C HIS A 304 -28.87 -28.86 -9.06
N ARG A 305 -27.75 -28.24 -8.68
CA ARG A 305 -27.62 -26.78 -8.73
C ARG A 305 -27.24 -26.39 -10.16
N THR A 306 -28.06 -25.55 -10.77
CA THR A 306 -27.76 -24.91 -12.05
C THR A 306 -26.43 -24.16 -11.98
N LYS A 307 -25.64 -24.20 -13.05
CA LYS A 307 -24.32 -23.55 -13.18
C LYS A 307 -24.32 -22.10 -12.66
N TRP A 308 -25.39 -21.35 -12.89
CA TRP A 308 -25.59 -19.96 -12.47
C TRP A 308 -25.41 -19.69 -10.95
N LEU A 309 -25.84 -20.60 -10.07
CA LEU A 309 -25.69 -20.40 -8.61
C LEU A 309 -24.25 -20.55 -8.13
N LYS A 310 -23.37 -21.20 -8.91
CA LYS A 310 -21.93 -21.24 -8.61
C LYS A 310 -21.24 -19.92 -8.94
N TRP A 311 -21.70 -19.25 -10.00
CA TRP A 311 -21.15 -17.98 -10.49
C TRP A 311 -21.71 -16.76 -9.73
N SER A 312 -22.83 -16.92 -9.04
CA SER A 312 -23.55 -15.83 -8.35
C SER A 312 -22.66 -14.95 -7.46
N PRO A 313 -21.85 -15.47 -6.51
CA PRO A 313 -21.04 -14.60 -5.64
C PRO A 313 -20.02 -13.76 -6.42
N TRP A 314 -19.47 -14.34 -7.49
CA TRP A 314 -18.47 -13.68 -8.34
C TRP A 314 -19.09 -12.59 -9.22
N ILE A 315 -20.23 -12.89 -9.87
CA ILE A 315 -20.98 -11.92 -10.68
C ILE A 315 -21.44 -10.74 -9.81
N ILE A 316 -21.93 -11.01 -8.60
CA ILE A 316 -22.38 -9.95 -7.68
C ILE A 316 -21.21 -9.05 -7.27
N GLY A 317 -20.03 -9.63 -6.99
CA GLY A 317 -18.82 -8.87 -6.71
C GLY A 317 -18.45 -7.90 -7.83
N ILE A 318 -18.33 -8.41 -9.06
CA ILE A 318 -18.03 -7.61 -10.26
C ILE A 318 -19.11 -6.57 -10.53
N ALA A 319 -20.38 -6.93 -10.35
CA ALA A 319 -21.50 -6.01 -10.52
C ALA A 319 -21.45 -4.84 -9.53
N MET A 320 -21.06 -5.07 -8.27
CA MET A 320 -20.86 -4.01 -7.28
C MET A 320 -19.73 -3.04 -7.67
N ASP A 321 -18.62 -3.55 -8.21
CA ASP A 321 -17.53 -2.69 -8.69
C ASP A 321 -17.92 -1.89 -9.91
N TYR A 322 -18.63 -2.54 -10.83
CA TYR A 322 -19.12 -1.90 -12.03
C TYR A 322 -20.12 -0.78 -11.69
N LEU A 323 -21.05 -1.07 -10.77
CA LEU A 323 -22.06 -0.11 -10.33
C LEU A 323 -21.43 1.07 -9.59
N SER A 324 -20.54 0.79 -8.63
CA SER A 324 -19.83 1.85 -7.89
C SER A 324 -19.02 2.73 -8.85
N ARG A 325 -18.30 2.14 -9.80
CA ARG A 325 -17.53 2.88 -10.81
C ARG A 325 -18.41 3.71 -11.73
N ARG A 326 -19.50 3.16 -12.26
CA ARG A 326 -20.39 3.91 -13.18
C ARG A 326 -20.95 5.17 -12.52
N ILE A 327 -21.40 5.05 -11.27
CA ILE A 327 -21.94 6.21 -10.51
C ILE A 327 -20.85 7.26 -10.28
N ILE A 328 -19.65 6.82 -9.91
CA ILE A 328 -18.52 7.71 -9.63
C ILE A 328 -18.02 8.40 -10.91
N GLN A 329 -17.91 7.67 -12.03
CA GLN A 329 -17.49 8.23 -13.32
C GLN A 329 -18.46 9.29 -13.85
N GLN A 330 -19.77 9.08 -13.66
CA GLN A 330 -20.78 10.09 -14.03
C GLN A 330 -20.68 11.38 -13.19
N SER A 331 -19.99 11.33 -12.05
CA SER A 331 -19.83 12.48 -11.16
C SER A 331 -18.59 13.33 -11.46
N TYR A 332 -17.70 12.86 -12.35
CA TYR A 332 -16.45 13.55 -12.68
C TYR A 332 -16.50 14.13 -14.09
N ASP A 333 -16.54 15.46 -14.22
CA ASP A 333 -16.40 16.14 -15.51
C ASP A 333 -14.95 16.09 -16.01
N LYS A 334 -13.99 16.36 -15.11
CA LYS A 334 -12.54 16.27 -15.31
C LYS A 334 -11.86 15.82 -14.00
N PRO A 335 -11.34 14.59 -13.92
CA PRO A 335 -10.68 14.10 -12.71
C PRO A 335 -9.32 14.79 -12.50
N THR A 336 -8.94 15.01 -11.24
CA THR A 336 -7.56 15.40 -10.91
C THR A 336 -6.59 14.25 -11.20
N THR A 337 -5.29 14.53 -11.27
CA THR A 337 -4.27 13.47 -11.49
C THR A 337 -4.37 12.35 -10.46
N LEU A 338 -4.54 12.72 -9.18
CA LEU A 338 -4.70 11.80 -8.06
C LEU A 338 -6.01 10.98 -8.15
N GLU A 339 -7.11 11.61 -8.54
CA GLU A 339 -8.39 10.92 -8.76
C GLU A 339 -8.33 9.95 -9.95
N ALA A 340 -7.60 10.31 -11.01
CA ALA A 340 -7.39 9.45 -12.16
C ALA A 340 -6.57 8.21 -11.80
N GLU A 341 -5.49 8.37 -11.02
CA GLU A 341 -4.69 7.25 -10.51
C GLU A 341 -5.53 6.32 -9.64
N MET A 342 -6.34 6.90 -8.75
CA MET A 342 -7.26 6.15 -7.91
C MET A 342 -8.26 5.33 -8.74
N LEU A 343 -8.85 5.91 -9.79
CA LEU A 343 -9.76 5.19 -10.69
C LEU A 343 -9.03 4.08 -11.48
N ALA A 344 -7.79 4.31 -11.87
CA ALA A 344 -6.95 3.31 -12.53
C ALA A 344 -6.65 2.14 -11.58
N GLN A 345 -6.32 2.40 -10.32
CA GLN A 345 -6.15 1.35 -9.30
C GLN A 345 -7.44 0.54 -9.07
N ARG A 346 -8.61 1.20 -9.05
CA ARG A 346 -9.91 0.51 -8.97
C ARG A 346 -10.13 -0.42 -10.15
N TRP A 347 -9.77 0.01 -11.37
CA TRP A 347 -9.77 -0.84 -12.56
C TRP A 347 -8.85 -2.05 -12.40
N ARG A 348 -7.60 -1.85 -11.96
CA ARG A 348 -6.64 -2.95 -11.71
C ARG A 348 -7.20 -3.94 -10.69
N SER A 349 -7.85 -3.45 -9.63
CA SER A 349 -8.53 -4.29 -8.64
C SER A 349 -9.69 -5.11 -9.20
N MET A 350 -10.33 -4.67 -10.29
CA MET A 350 -11.37 -5.41 -10.98
C MET A 350 -10.75 -6.58 -11.75
N ALA A 351 -9.57 -6.40 -12.35
CA ALA A 351 -8.85 -7.46 -13.03
C ALA A 351 -8.49 -8.61 -12.07
N TRP A 352 -8.16 -8.29 -10.81
CA TRP A 352 -7.90 -9.28 -9.76
C TRP A 352 -9.10 -10.18 -9.41
N TRP A 353 -10.32 -9.85 -9.85
CA TRP A 353 -11.46 -10.76 -9.66
C TRP A 353 -11.39 -11.99 -10.54
N SER A 354 -10.64 -11.94 -11.64
CA SER A 354 -10.42 -13.13 -12.46
C SER A 354 -9.75 -14.25 -11.66
N LEU A 355 -8.84 -13.90 -10.73
CA LEU A 355 -8.13 -14.81 -9.84
C LEU A 355 -8.98 -15.39 -8.70
N ARG A 356 -10.27 -15.01 -8.59
CA ARG A 356 -11.12 -15.40 -7.46
C ARG A 356 -12.24 -16.35 -7.86
N GLY A 357 -12.43 -17.39 -7.04
CA GLY A 357 -13.60 -18.26 -7.06
C GLY A 357 -13.83 -18.96 -8.42
N PRO A 358 -15.06 -18.95 -8.96
CA PRO A 358 -15.42 -19.78 -10.12
C PRO A 358 -14.72 -19.35 -11.41
N ALA A 359 -14.34 -18.08 -11.58
CA ALA A 359 -13.61 -17.63 -12.76
C ALA A 359 -12.18 -18.20 -12.78
N TYR A 360 -11.53 -18.24 -11.63
CA TYR A 360 -10.22 -18.86 -11.49
C TYR A 360 -10.29 -20.36 -11.79
N GLU A 361 -11.22 -21.09 -11.15
CA GLU A 361 -11.35 -22.55 -11.35
C GLU A 361 -11.67 -22.93 -12.80
N SER A 362 -12.45 -22.12 -13.52
CA SER A 362 -12.93 -22.45 -14.86
C SER A 362 -12.06 -21.93 -16.00
N VAL A 363 -11.39 -20.79 -15.82
CA VAL A 363 -10.62 -20.12 -16.88
C VAL A 363 -9.13 -20.16 -16.60
N LEU A 364 -8.70 -19.58 -15.47
CA LEU A 364 -7.27 -19.41 -15.18
C LEU A 364 -6.59 -20.73 -14.81
N ARG A 365 -7.22 -21.56 -13.97
CA ARG A 365 -6.66 -22.84 -13.51
C ARG A 365 -6.29 -23.78 -14.67
N PRO A 366 -7.19 -24.09 -15.63
CA PRO A 366 -6.82 -24.94 -16.77
C PRO A 366 -5.81 -24.26 -17.69
N TRP A 367 -5.87 -22.93 -17.85
CA TRP A 367 -4.90 -22.19 -18.66
C TRP A 367 -3.48 -22.26 -18.09
N VAL A 368 -3.32 -22.03 -16.79
CA VAL A 368 -2.01 -22.13 -16.12
C VAL A 368 -1.55 -23.59 -16.07
N ALA A 369 -2.42 -24.55 -15.82
CA ALA A 369 -2.05 -25.97 -15.85
C ALA A 369 -1.57 -26.41 -17.25
N ALA A 370 -2.21 -25.93 -18.32
CA ALA A 370 -1.77 -26.15 -19.70
C ALA A 370 -0.44 -25.47 -20.00
N LEU A 371 -0.19 -24.29 -19.42
CA LEU A 371 1.10 -23.61 -19.55
C LEU A 371 2.19 -24.42 -18.85
N ILE A 372 1.98 -24.81 -17.58
CA ILE A 372 2.92 -25.59 -16.78
C ILE A 372 3.30 -26.88 -17.52
N SER A 373 2.32 -27.67 -17.98
CA SER A 373 2.59 -28.94 -18.68
C SER A 373 3.36 -28.74 -20.00
N ARG A 374 3.10 -27.63 -20.71
CA ARG A 374 3.85 -27.27 -21.92
C ARG A 374 5.29 -26.87 -21.62
N THR A 375 5.53 -26.19 -20.50
CA THR A 375 6.86 -25.68 -20.10
C THR A 375 7.71 -26.67 -19.33
N GLN A 376 7.12 -27.73 -18.75
CA GLN A 376 7.84 -28.77 -17.98
C GLN A 376 8.95 -29.47 -18.79
N HIS A 377 8.85 -29.49 -20.12
CA HIS A 377 9.79 -30.18 -21.00
C HIS A 377 11.02 -29.34 -21.37
N VAL A 378 11.06 -28.04 -21.03
CA VAL A 378 12.16 -27.13 -21.38
C VAL A 378 13.14 -27.03 -20.21
N PRO A 379 14.42 -27.43 -20.36
CA PRO A 379 15.41 -27.30 -19.30
C PRO A 379 15.59 -25.80 -18.94
N GLY A 380 15.64 -25.51 -17.64
CA GLY A 380 15.76 -24.14 -17.09
C GLY A 380 14.42 -23.47 -16.73
N VAL A 381 13.34 -23.72 -17.49
CA VAL A 381 12.02 -23.15 -17.18
C VAL A 381 11.32 -23.92 -16.04
N ASN A 382 11.72 -25.17 -15.81
CA ASN A 382 11.14 -26.04 -14.79
C ASN A 382 11.17 -25.43 -13.36
N PHE A 383 12.20 -24.63 -13.05
CA PHE A 383 12.28 -23.95 -11.74
C PHE A 383 11.16 -22.93 -11.56
N PHE A 384 10.91 -22.10 -12.57
CA PHE A 384 9.84 -21.11 -12.54
C PHE A 384 8.46 -21.76 -12.50
N THR A 385 8.27 -22.86 -13.24
CA THR A 385 6.99 -23.59 -13.23
C THR A 385 6.72 -24.25 -11.88
N ALA A 386 7.76 -24.74 -11.20
CA ALA A 386 7.63 -25.29 -9.85
C ALA A 386 7.19 -24.21 -8.85
N ILE A 387 7.82 -23.02 -8.89
CA ILE A 387 7.41 -21.88 -8.05
C ILE A 387 5.96 -21.48 -8.33
N VAL A 388 5.55 -21.41 -9.60
CA VAL A 388 4.17 -21.09 -9.97
C VAL A 388 3.19 -22.13 -9.43
N ASP A 389 3.53 -23.43 -9.49
CA ASP A 389 2.69 -24.50 -8.94
C ASP A 389 2.53 -24.38 -7.41
N ASP A 390 3.61 -24.02 -6.70
CA ASP A 390 3.58 -23.75 -5.26
C ASP A 390 2.65 -22.58 -4.91
N TYR A 391 2.66 -21.50 -5.70
CA TYR A 391 1.72 -20.39 -5.53
C TYR A 391 0.27 -20.74 -5.91
N LEU A 392 0.06 -21.60 -6.92
CA LEU A 392 -1.27 -22.10 -7.26
C LEU A 392 -1.87 -22.88 -6.09
N TYR A 393 -1.07 -23.70 -5.40
CA TYR A 393 -1.51 -24.40 -4.19
C TYR A 393 -2.00 -23.40 -3.13
N LEU A 394 -1.29 -22.29 -2.92
CA LEU A 394 -1.67 -21.27 -1.94
C LEU A 394 -2.96 -20.53 -2.39
N LEU A 395 -3.10 -20.19 -3.68
CA LEU A 395 -4.31 -19.59 -4.25
C LEU A 395 -5.55 -20.49 -4.16
N ASP A 396 -5.38 -21.80 -4.34
CA ASP A 396 -6.47 -22.76 -4.22
C ASP A 396 -6.97 -22.92 -2.80
N ASN A 397 -6.03 -22.92 -1.86
CA ASN A 397 -6.28 -23.35 -0.50
C ASN A 397 -6.72 -22.21 0.41
N TYR A 398 -6.37 -20.96 0.09
CA TYR A 398 -6.58 -19.80 0.95
C TYR A 398 -7.39 -18.72 0.24
N TYR A 399 -8.34 -18.15 0.97
CA TYR A 399 -9.20 -17.08 0.46
C TYR A 399 -8.41 -15.77 0.35
N PHE A 400 -7.57 -15.46 1.34
CA PHE A 400 -6.85 -14.20 1.35
C PHE A 400 -5.72 -14.16 0.33
N ALA A 401 -5.13 -15.29 -0.06
CA ALA A 401 -4.12 -15.35 -1.12
C ALA A 401 -4.49 -14.60 -2.40
N ALA A 402 -5.72 -14.78 -2.89
CA ALA A 402 -6.24 -14.11 -4.08
C ALA A 402 -6.87 -12.74 -3.76
N SER A 403 -7.09 -12.42 -2.48
CA SER A 403 -7.76 -11.21 -2.02
C SER A 403 -6.80 -10.02 -1.82
N THR A 404 -5.50 -10.31 -1.63
CA THR A 404 -4.50 -9.37 -1.10
C THR A 404 -3.47 -8.86 -2.07
N LEU A 405 -3.39 -9.47 -3.27
CA LEU A 405 -2.50 -9.08 -4.36
C LEU A 405 -3.13 -8.00 -5.25
#